data_AF-A0A536EIE8-F1
#
_entry.id   AF-A0A536EIE8-F1
#
_cell.length_a   1.000
_cell.length_b   1.000
_cell.length_c   1.000
_cell.angle_alpha   90.00
_cell.angle_beta   90.00
_cell.angle_gamma   90.00
#
_symmetry.space_group_name_H-M   'P 1'
#
loop_
_entity.id
_entity.type
_entity.pdbx_description
1 polymer ?
#
loop_
_entity_poly.entity_id
_entity_poly.type
_entity_poly.pdbx_seq_one_letter_code
_entity_poly.pdbx_strand_id
1 'polypeptide(L)'
;MSEELLVSRVKAALDIAPADPALRARVIQSLPLNRRQAGAPRWSLAPAIAGLLTIAVVAGLVWANRFETRPGVSLPQVSFSACQLPVWGFGPYDPSTASLYQVGFLEVSTGMFTPAPLTIASHGEALPVDATGSRAISYDRAARTWVPVRPSWISPDGMSYVYLSGHVVHITYVRSQSDRVLLSGQQVAILIGWSGGLIYYSTHQASSSDLWALDPATGKTNQVAPMQPGSEWWYAAPDAIWGSAYYTGKIARYDTKTHLVSAWALDGLVDMIGVDSSGNAIVLRGDFMTESGQVAIMHGNGSATLLDAAGEVFKPTDITVVADGERTWFSADGQRLWVYSADTGLLLLDQASNRSLPSGLVVAGGCVSKAEVSLGSSAAP
;
A
#
# COMPACT_ATOMS: atom_id res chain seq x y z
N MET A 1 -47.14 6.49 -5.59
CA MET A 1 -46.97 7.96 -5.67
C MET A 1 -46.08 8.21 -6.88
N SER A 2 -46.58 8.88 -7.93
CA SER A 2 -45.87 8.95 -9.23
C SER A 2 -44.66 9.87 -9.16
N GLU A 3 -43.64 9.55 -9.95
CA GLU A 3 -42.34 10.23 -10.05
C GLU A 3 -42.49 11.73 -10.37
N GLU A 4 -43.50 12.09 -11.16
CA GLU A 4 -43.84 13.48 -11.49
C GLU A 4 -44.23 14.32 -10.27
N LEU A 5 -44.89 13.71 -9.28
CA LEU A 5 -45.32 14.37 -8.04
C LEU A 5 -44.12 14.64 -7.12
N LEU A 6 -43.08 13.82 -7.21
CA LEU A 6 -41.83 13.95 -6.45
C LEU A 6 -40.95 15.06 -7.04
N VAL A 7 -40.86 15.14 -8.38
CA VAL A 7 -40.15 16.20 -9.09
C VAL A 7 -40.82 17.57 -8.91
N SER A 8 -42.16 17.63 -8.87
CA SER A 8 -42.91 18.87 -8.64
C SER A 8 -42.65 19.43 -7.22
N ARG A 9 -42.62 18.57 -6.21
CA ARG A 9 -42.34 18.98 -4.82
C ARG A 9 -40.91 19.44 -4.61
N VAL A 10 -39.94 18.81 -5.26
CA VAL A 10 -38.52 19.23 -5.19
C VAL A 10 -38.33 20.59 -5.86
N LYS A 11 -39.00 20.87 -6.99
CA LYS A 11 -38.94 22.18 -7.66
C LYS A 11 -39.59 23.30 -6.83
N ALA A 12 -40.69 23.00 -6.14
CA ALA A 12 -41.35 23.95 -5.24
C ALA A 12 -40.52 24.24 -3.97
N ALA A 13 -39.74 23.27 -3.48
CA ALA A 13 -38.89 23.43 -2.31
C ALA A 13 -37.59 24.21 -2.55
N LEU A 14 -37.18 24.38 -3.82
CA LEU A 14 -35.91 25.01 -4.19
C LEU A 14 -36.04 26.49 -4.62
N ASP A 15 -37.23 27.07 -4.59
CA ASP A 15 -37.52 28.48 -4.96
C ASP A 15 -36.87 28.92 -6.30
N ILE A 16 -36.72 27.97 -7.23
CA ILE A 16 -36.14 28.21 -8.55
C ILE A 16 -37.22 28.86 -9.40
N ALA A 17 -37.22 30.19 -9.45
CA ALA A 17 -38.02 30.93 -10.41
C ALA A 17 -37.71 30.43 -11.84
N PRO A 18 -38.74 30.19 -12.69
CA PRO A 18 -38.51 29.77 -14.06
C PRO A 18 -37.72 30.85 -14.80
N ALA A 19 -36.61 30.46 -15.43
CA ALA A 19 -35.74 31.35 -16.18
C ALA A 19 -36.53 32.07 -17.29
N ASP A 20 -36.60 33.40 -17.20
CA ASP A 20 -37.30 34.26 -18.16
C ASP A 20 -36.72 34.09 -19.59
N PRO A 21 -37.51 33.60 -20.56
CA PRO A 21 -37.08 33.43 -21.94
C PRO A 21 -36.62 34.73 -22.61
N ALA A 22 -37.12 35.89 -22.16
CA ALA A 22 -36.75 37.19 -22.71
C ALA A 22 -35.32 37.60 -22.33
N LEU A 23 -34.80 37.10 -21.21
CA LEU A 23 -33.43 37.36 -20.74
C LEU A 23 -32.39 36.60 -21.57
N ARG A 24 -32.70 35.38 -22.03
CA ARG A 24 -31.83 34.62 -22.95
C ARG A 24 -31.70 35.27 -24.33
N ALA A 25 -32.77 35.89 -24.83
CA ALA A 25 -32.75 36.54 -26.15
C ALA A 25 -31.91 37.83 -26.16
N ARG A 26 -31.83 38.57 -25.05
CA ARG A 26 -31.05 39.81 -24.95
C ARG A 26 -29.54 39.60 -24.85
N VAL A 27 -29.09 38.49 -24.27
CA VAL A 27 -27.65 38.18 -24.13
C VAL A 27 -27.01 37.78 -25.46
N ILE A 28 -27.78 37.19 -26.38
CA ILE A 28 -27.27 36.80 -27.70
C ILE A 28 -27.12 38.00 -28.64
N GLN A 29 -27.88 39.08 -28.43
CA GLN A 29 -27.84 40.28 -29.27
C GLN A 29 -26.77 41.31 -28.88
N SER A 30 -26.12 41.17 -27.73
CA SER A 30 -25.10 42.12 -27.25
C SER A 30 -23.65 41.76 -27.61
N LEU A 31 -23.42 40.66 -28.34
CA LEU A 31 -22.07 40.28 -28.79
C LEU A 31 -21.74 40.98 -30.13
N PRO A 32 -20.71 41.84 -30.19
CA PRO A 32 -20.34 42.51 -31.43
C PRO A 32 -19.58 41.54 -32.34
N LEU A 33 -20.28 40.93 -33.30
CA LEU A 33 -19.64 40.28 -34.45
C LEU A 33 -19.21 41.36 -35.45
N ASN A 34 -17.92 41.69 -35.42
CA ASN A 34 -17.31 42.65 -36.32
C ASN A 34 -17.21 42.05 -37.75
N ARG A 35 -18.28 42.21 -38.55
CA ARG A 35 -18.40 41.75 -39.94
C ARG A 35 -17.94 42.83 -40.94
N ARG A 36 -16.70 43.33 -40.86
CA ARG A 36 -16.08 44.08 -41.96
C ARG A 36 -14.56 43.97 -41.92
N GLN A 37 -14.02 42.97 -42.61
CA GLN A 37 -12.72 43.06 -43.29
C GLN A 37 -12.64 41.93 -44.32
N ALA A 38 -13.07 42.25 -45.54
CA ALA A 38 -12.80 41.45 -46.72
C ALA A 38 -11.48 41.91 -47.36
N GLY A 39 -10.69 40.97 -47.86
CA GLY A 39 -9.82 41.18 -49.02
C GLY A 39 -8.39 41.65 -48.78
N ALA A 40 -7.46 40.71 -48.54
CA ALA A 40 -6.09 40.75 -49.08
C ALA A 40 -5.44 39.36 -48.99
N PRO A 41 -4.84 38.80 -50.05
CA PRO A 41 -4.10 37.54 -49.96
C PRO A 41 -2.71 37.84 -49.40
N ARG A 42 -2.53 37.68 -48.10
CA ARG A 42 -1.19 37.61 -47.49
C ARG A 42 -0.75 36.16 -47.48
N TRP A 43 0.18 35.80 -48.36
CA TRP A 43 0.98 34.58 -48.21
C TRP A 43 1.71 34.66 -46.86
N SER A 44 1.24 33.91 -45.88
CA SER A 44 1.93 33.76 -44.60
C SER A 44 2.54 32.36 -44.55
N LEU A 45 3.86 32.30 -44.34
CA LEU A 45 4.63 31.08 -44.07
C LEU A 45 4.38 30.56 -42.64
N ALA A 46 3.33 31.04 -41.96
CA ALA A 46 2.98 30.69 -40.60
C ALA A 46 2.62 29.20 -40.37
N PRO A 47 1.94 28.47 -41.28
CA PRO A 47 1.62 27.07 -41.01
C PRO A 47 2.86 26.15 -41.14
N ALA A 48 3.89 26.57 -41.87
CA ALA A 48 5.13 25.80 -42.01
C ALA A 48 6.03 25.89 -40.76
N ILE A 49 6.09 27.06 -40.13
CA ILE A 49 6.90 27.27 -38.91
C ILE A 49 6.23 26.62 -37.68
N ALA A 50 4.89 26.67 -37.60
CA ALA A 50 4.14 25.99 -36.53
C ALA A 50 4.24 24.46 -36.61
N GLY A 51 4.26 23.89 -37.83
CA GLY A 51 4.46 22.45 -38.04
C GLY A 51 5.89 21.98 -37.71
N LEU A 52 6.91 22.78 -38.04
CA LEU A 52 8.30 22.43 -37.73
C LEU A 52 8.62 22.52 -36.24
N LEU A 53 8.05 23.50 -35.52
CA LEU A 53 8.23 23.61 -34.06
C LEU A 53 7.51 22.49 -33.29
N THR A 54 6.34 22.04 -33.74
CA THR A 54 5.66 20.90 -33.11
C THR A 54 6.42 19.59 -33.34
N ILE A 55 6.99 19.36 -34.53
CA ILE A 55 7.84 18.18 -34.77
C ILE A 55 9.13 18.24 -33.95
N ALA A 56 9.78 19.41 -33.82
CA ALA A 56 11.01 19.55 -33.03
C ALA A 56 10.77 19.38 -31.51
N VAL A 57 9.63 19.85 -30.98
CA VAL A 57 9.25 19.65 -29.58
C VAL A 57 8.88 18.19 -29.31
N VAL A 58 8.18 17.53 -30.24
CA VAL A 58 7.86 16.09 -30.11
C VAL A 58 9.13 15.23 -30.24
N ALA A 59 10.02 15.52 -31.18
CA ALA A 59 11.30 14.82 -31.29
C ALA A 59 12.24 15.09 -30.10
N GLY A 60 12.26 16.33 -29.59
CA GLY A 60 13.00 16.71 -28.37
C GLY A 60 12.47 16.01 -27.12
N LEU A 61 11.14 15.88 -26.98
CA LEU A 61 10.51 15.11 -25.90
C LEU A 61 10.75 13.61 -26.04
N VAL A 62 10.78 13.06 -27.26
CA VAL A 62 11.10 11.64 -27.50
C VAL A 62 12.58 11.32 -27.24
N TRP A 63 13.49 12.28 -27.43
CA TRP A 63 14.91 12.09 -27.15
C TRP A 63 15.28 12.36 -25.68
N ALA A 64 14.63 13.34 -25.03
CA ALA A 64 14.82 13.65 -23.60
C ALA A 64 14.06 12.68 -22.66
N ASN A 65 13.00 12.00 -23.12
CA ASN A 65 12.39 10.87 -22.40
C ASN A 65 13.12 9.54 -22.58
N ARG A 66 14.33 9.53 -23.15
CA ARG A 66 15.29 8.47 -22.82
C ARG A 66 15.82 8.70 -21.41
N PHE A 67 14.92 8.62 -20.43
CA PHE A 67 15.31 8.05 -19.16
C PHE A 67 15.90 6.69 -19.50
N GLU A 68 17.18 6.52 -19.22
CA GLU A 68 17.69 5.20 -18.90
C GLU A 68 16.81 4.71 -17.76
N THR A 69 15.73 4.00 -18.11
CA THR A 69 15.17 2.98 -17.28
C THR A 69 16.35 2.08 -16.99
N ARG A 70 16.95 2.24 -15.80
CA ARG A 70 17.62 1.10 -15.18
C ARG A 70 16.62 -0.03 -15.35
N PRO A 71 16.97 -1.14 -16.02
CA PRO A 71 16.05 -2.25 -16.12
C PRO A 71 15.60 -2.53 -14.69
N GLY A 72 14.30 -2.35 -14.45
CA GLY A 72 13.69 -2.85 -13.24
C GLY A 72 14.16 -4.29 -13.17
N VAL A 73 14.83 -4.66 -12.08
CA VAL A 73 15.23 -6.04 -11.87
C VAL A 73 13.92 -6.82 -11.97
N SER A 74 13.69 -7.46 -13.12
CA SER A 74 12.58 -8.39 -13.28
C SER A 74 12.91 -9.48 -12.29
N LEU A 75 12.25 -9.46 -11.13
CA LEU A 75 12.39 -10.50 -10.14
C LEU A 75 12.12 -11.82 -10.89
N PRO A 76 13.03 -12.80 -10.85
CA PRO A 76 12.79 -14.05 -11.54
C PRO A 76 11.48 -14.63 -11.04
N GLN A 77 10.56 -14.95 -11.96
CA GLN A 77 9.31 -15.61 -11.61
C GLN A 77 9.63 -16.97 -10.99
N VAL A 78 9.44 -17.10 -9.68
CA VAL A 78 9.68 -18.35 -8.95
C VAL A 78 8.45 -19.24 -9.14
N SER A 79 8.58 -20.41 -9.76
CA SER A 79 7.48 -21.39 -9.81
C SER A 79 7.12 -21.85 -8.39
N PHE A 80 5.87 -22.26 -8.16
CA PHE A 80 5.47 -22.81 -6.85
C PHE A 80 6.35 -24.01 -6.43
N SER A 81 6.81 -24.81 -7.39
CA SER A 81 7.72 -25.95 -7.16
C SER A 81 9.12 -25.57 -6.68
N ALA A 82 9.53 -24.32 -6.87
CA ALA A 82 10.83 -23.80 -6.41
C ALA A 82 10.69 -22.79 -5.26
N CYS A 83 9.46 -22.48 -4.83
CA CYS A 83 9.18 -21.46 -3.83
C CYS A 83 9.53 -21.96 -2.42
N GLN A 84 10.49 -21.28 -1.82
CA GLN A 84 10.75 -21.26 -0.39
C GLN A 84 10.13 -19.99 0.16
N LEU A 85 9.01 -20.12 0.85
CA LEU A 85 8.28 -18.98 1.42
C LEU A 85 8.88 -18.64 2.80
N PRO A 86 9.42 -17.43 3.01
CA PRO A 86 9.85 -17.00 4.33
C PRO A 86 8.65 -16.90 5.27
N VAL A 87 8.73 -17.60 6.40
CA VAL A 87 7.68 -17.66 7.41
C VAL A 87 8.27 -17.57 8.82
N TRP A 88 7.46 -17.12 9.77
CA TRP A 88 7.80 -17.13 11.18
C TRP A 88 6.61 -17.59 12.02
N GLY A 89 6.87 -17.96 13.27
CA GLY A 89 5.83 -18.28 14.25
C GLY A 89 6.43 -18.45 15.62
N PHE A 90 5.61 -18.86 16.59
CA PHE A 90 6.13 -19.15 17.93
C PHE A 90 6.97 -20.42 17.87
N GLY A 91 8.21 -20.31 18.36
CA GLY A 91 9.03 -21.48 18.61
C GLY A 91 8.47 -22.34 19.76
N PRO A 92 8.99 -23.56 19.96
CA PRO A 92 8.70 -24.31 21.17
C PRO A 92 9.02 -23.47 22.41
N TYR A 93 8.09 -23.45 23.38
CA TYR A 93 8.22 -22.62 24.57
C TYR A 93 9.49 -22.99 25.35
N ASP A 94 10.43 -22.06 25.43
CA ASP A 94 11.59 -22.12 26.31
C ASP A 94 11.43 -21.07 27.43
N PRO A 95 11.23 -21.50 28.69
CA PRO A 95 11.07 -20.58 29.82
C PRO A 95 12.33 -19.73 30.10
N SER A 96 13.50 -20.08 29.55
CA SER A 96 14.76 -19.37 29.77
C SER A 96 15.00 -18.17 28.84
N THR A 97 14.34 -18.12 27.67
CA THR A 97 14.64 -17.10 26.65
C THR A 97 13.66 -15.94 26.59
N ALA A 98 12.53 -16.00 27.32
CA ALA A 98 11.31 -15.27 26.96
C ALA A 98 10.90 -15.54 25.49
N SER A 99 9.67 -15.17 25.09
CA SER A 99 9.12 -15.60 23.80
C SER A 99 9.94 -15.09 22.60
N LEU A 100 10.77 -15.96 22.02
CA LEU A 100 11.45 -15.70 20.75
C LEU A 100 10.68 -16.38 19.60
N TYR A 101 10.69 -15.73 18.44
CA TYR A 101 10.06 -16.28 17.25
C TYR A 101 11.04 -17.19 16.51
N GLN A 102 10.54 -18.35 16.08
CA GLN A 102 11.24 -19.20 15.14
C GLN A 102 10.95 -18.68 13.75
N VAL A 103 12.01 -18.43 12.99
CA VAL A 103 11.94 -18.05 11.58
C VAL A 103 12.43 -19.20 10.70
N GLY A 104 12.06 -19.20 9.43
CA GLY A 104 12.51 -20.23 8.50
C GLY A 104 11.81 -20.15 7.15
N PHE A 105 11.92 -21.23 6.39
CA PHE A 105 11.40 -21.30 5.03
C PHE A 105 10.43 -22.48 4.89
N LEU A 106 9.26 -22.22 4.34
CA LEU A 106 8.28 -23.23 3.96
C LEU A 106 8.45 -23.58 2.48
N GLU A 107 8.75 -24.84 2.18
CA GLU A 107 8.70 -25.32 0.79
C GLU A 107 7.24 -25.50 0.38
N VAL A 108 6.72 -24.60 -0.46
CA VAL A 108 5.28 -24.54 -0.79
C VAL A 108 4.79 -25.82 -1.49
N SER A 109 5.64 -26.48 -2.27
CA SER A 109 5.27 -27.71 -2.98
C SER A 109 5.14 -28.95 -2.09
N THR A 110 5.82 -28.98 -0.95
CA THR A 110 5.85 -30.15 -0.05
C THR A 110 5.21 -29.86 1.31
N GLY A 111 5.02 -28.58 1.63
CA GLY A 111 4.61 -28.12 2.95
C GLY A 111 5.68 -28.26 4.02
N MET A 112 6.92 -28.58 3.66
CA MET A 112 7.99 -28.82 4.61
C MET A 112 8.58 -27.50 5.11
N PHE A 113 8.52 -27.26 6.43
CA PHE A 113 9.19 -26.15 7.08
C PHE A 113 10.63 -26.48 7.44
N THR A 114 11.56 -25.59 7.08
CA THR A 114 12.97 -25.65 7.45
C THR A 114 13.30 -24.47 8.35
N PRO A 115 13.59 -24.68 9.66
CA PRO A 115 13.94 -23.60 10.57
C PRO A 115 15.28 -22.97 10.18
N ALA A 116 15.37 -21.65 10.28
CA ALA A 116 16.66 -20.95 10.26
C ALA A 116 17.38 -21.14 11.60
N PRO A 117 18.74 -21.09 11.62
CA PRO A 117 19.53 -21.24 12.84
C PRO A 117 19.52 -19.98 13.73
N LEU A 118 18.42 -19.22 13.72
CA LEU A 118 18.27 -17.97 14.46
C LEU A 118 16.87 -17.90 15.05
N THR A 119 16.79 -17.42 16.28
CA THR A 119 15.55 -16.93 16.89
C THR A 119 15.63 -15.41 16.99
N ILE A 120 14.52 -14.74 16.71
CA ILE A 120 14.49 -13.27 16.62
C ILE A 120 13.44 -12.70 17.56
N ALA A 121 13.74 -11.56 18.16
CA ALA A 121 12.76 -10.73 18.86
C ALA A 121 12.32 -9.62 17.92
N SER A 122 11.00 -9.46 17.73
CA SER A 122 10.46 -8.33 16.96
C SER A 122 10.72 -7.02 17.69
N HIS A 123 11.05 -5.94 16.96
CA HIS A 123 10.98 -4.60 17.55
C HIS A 123 9.51 -4.25 17.84
N GLY A 124 9.31 -3.53 18.94
CA GLY A 124 7.97 -3.11 19.35
C GLY A 124 7.35 -2.15 18.33
N GLU A 125 6.05 -2.27 18.12
CA GLU A 125 5.25 -1.27 17.43
C GLU A 125 4.68 -0.28 18.45
N ALA A 126 4.64 1.01 18.14
CA ALA A 126 3.68 1.88 18.81
C ALA A 126 2.28 1.39 18.39
N LEU A 127 1.57 0.79 19.35
CA LEU A 127 0.24 0.22 19.19
C LEU A 127 -0.68 1.20 18.45
N PRO A 128 -1.40 0.82 17.37
CA PRO A 128 -2.72 1.37 17.12
C PRO A 128 -3.60 1.12 18.36
N VAL A 129 -4.50 2.04 18.69
CA VAL A 129 -5.44 1.89 19.83
C VAL A 129 -6.59 0.95 19.44
N ASP A 130 -6.26 -0.08 18.67
CA ASP A 130 -7.13 -1.02 17.98
C ASP A 130 -6.35 -2.35 17.88
N ALA A 131 -6.25 -3.02 19.03
CA ALA A 131 -6.06 -4.45 19.21
C ALA A 131 -5.27 -5.23 18.15
N THR A 132 -3.96 -5.01 18.07
CA THR A 132 -2.92 -6.02 18.33
C THR A 132 -1.57 -5.39 18.04
N GLY A 133 -0.65 -5.41 19.00
CA GLY A 133 0.76 -5.12 18.76
C GLY A 133 1.34 -6.18 17.84
N SER A 134 1.08 -6.03 16.54
CA SER A 134 1.41 -6.99 15.50
C SER A 134 2.92 -7.12 15.46
N ARG A 135 3.40 -8.20 16.06
CA ARG A 135 4.82 -8.53 16.03
C ARG A 135 5.17 -8.77 14.58
N ALA A 136 6.12 -8.00 14.07
CA ALA A 136 6.47 -8.07 12.67
C ALA A 136 7.91 -8.52 12.51
N ILE A 137 8.10 -9.56 11.72
CA ILE A 137 9.40 -10.09 11.31
C ILE A 137 9.31 -10.26 9.81
N SER A 138 10.36 -9.84 9.11
CA SER A 138 10.43 -9.97 7.67
C SER A 138 11.73 -10.63 7.25
N TYR A 139 11.69 -11.34 6.13
CA TYR A 139 12.90 -11.73 5.42
C TYR A 139 13.18 -10.71 4.31
N ASP A 140 14.25 -9.94 4.48
CA ASP A 140 14.74 -9.07 3.43
C ASP A 140 15.48 -9.91 2.39
N ARG A 141 14.85 -10.07 1.23
CA ARG A 141 15.41 -10.82 0.10
C ARG A 141 16.67 -10.18 -0.47
N ALA A 142 16.76 -8.85 -0.50
CA ALA A 142 17.90 -8.14 -1.08
C ALA A 142 19.15 -8.29 -0.19
N ALA A 143 18.96 -8.18 1.12
CA ALA A 143 20.02 -8.41 2.11
C ALA A 143 20.20 -9.90 2.49
N ARG A 144 19.28 -10.77 2.07
CA ARG A 144 19.20 -12.20 2.42
C ARG A 144 19.23 -12.47 3.92
N THR A 145 18.52 -11.64 4.68
CA THR A 145 18.58 -11.67 6.14
C THR A 145 17.21 -11.47 6.77
N TRP A 146 17.06 -11.98 7.99
CA TRP A 146 15.88 -11.76 8.81
C TRP A 146 16.00 -10.44 9.53
N VAL A 147 14.95 -9.62 9.49
CA VAL A 147 14.88 -8.33 10.16
C VAL A 147 13.65 -8.26 11.07
N PRO A 148 13.77 -7.62 12.24
CA PRO A 148 12.74 -7.64 13.29
C PRO A 148 11.64 -6.58 13.09
N VAL A 149 11.25 -6.32 11.84
CA VAL A 149 10.23 -5.30 11.49
C VAL A 149 9.34 -5.81 10.36
N ARG A 150 8.22 -5.11 10.08
CA ARG A 150 7.34 -5.37 8.93
C ARG A 150 7.99 -4.97 7.59
N PRO A 151 7.56 -5.54 6.46
CA PRO A 151 8.22 -5.27 5.17
C PRO A 151 8.22 -3.80 4.77
N SER A 152 7.14 -3.06 5.08
CA SER A 152 7.07 -1.63 4.77
C SER A 152 8.10 -0.78 5.50
N TRP A 153 8.75 -1.29 6.55
CA TRP A 153 9.76 -0.56 7.32
C TRP A 153 11.19 -0.78 6.83
N ILE A 154 11.38 -1.67 5.85
CA ILE A 154 12.66 -1.92 5.21
C ILE A 154 12.83 -0.92 4.07
N SER A 155 14.03 -0.35 3.93
CA SER A 155 14.32 0.55 2.82
C SER A 155 14.23 -0.21 1.49
N PRO A 156 13.86 0.45 0.37
CA PRO A 156 13.68 -0.24 -0.92
C PRO A 156 14.92 -1.01 -1.43
N ASP A 157 16.12 -0.65 -0.96
CA ASP A 157 17.39 -1.30 -1.27
C ASP A 157 17.78 -2.42 -0.29
N GLY A 158 17.01 -2.65 0.77
CA GLY A 158 17.28 -3.62 1.83
C GLY A 158 18.48 -3.27 2.73
N MET A 159 19.03 -2.06 2.61
CA MET A 159 20.26 -1.70 3.33
C MET A 159 20.00 -1.18 4.74
N SER A 160 18.77 -0.79 5.03
CA SER A 160 18.37 -0.27 6.34
C SER A 160 16.91 -0.62 6.64
N TYR A 161 16.54 -0.54 7.91
CA TYR A 161 15.14 -0.57 8.31
C TYR A 161 14.90 0.47 9.40
N VAL A 162 13.64 0.91 9.52
CA VAL A 162 13.20 1.84 10.56
C VAL A 162 12.38 1.11 11.60
N TYR A 163 12.36 1.63 12.83
CA TYR A 163 11.47 1.14 13.88
C TYR A 163 11.15 2.24 14.88
N LEU A 164 10.14 2.00 15.71
CA LEU A 164 9.78 2.89 16.82
C LEU A 164 10.34 2.36 18.14
N SER A 165 10.97 3.24 18.91
CA SER A 165 11.23 3.05 20.33
C SER A 165 10.44 4.11 21.10
N GLY A 166 9.27 3.72 21.62
CA GLY A 166 8.27 4.70 22.07
C GLY A 166 7.80 5.56 20.90
N HIS A 167 7.99 6.89 20.99
CA HIS A 167 7.67 7.84 19.93
C HIS A 167 8.88 8.25 19.07
N VAL A 168 10.04 7.64 19.30
CA VAL A 168 11.29 7.97 18.61
C VAL A 168 11.46 7.04 17.42
N VAL A 169 11.72 7.61 16.25
CA VAL A 169 12.04 6.83 15.05
C VAL A 169 13.54 6.57 15.01
N HIS A 170 13.89 5.30 14.92
CA HIS A 170 15.25 4.82 14.73
C HIS A 170 15.44 4.31 13.30
N ILE A 171 16.68 4.32 12.84
CA ILE A 171 17.11 3.67 11.61
C ILE A 171 18.33 2.80 11.89
N THR A 172 18.22 1.52 11.52
CA THR A 172 19.29 0.54 11.64
C THR A 172 19.79 0.16 10.25
N TYR A 173 21.10 0.15 10.08
CA TYR A 173 21.74 -0.36 8.86
C TYR A 173 22.00 -1.86 8.97
N VAL A 174 21.47 -2.62 8.02
CA VAL A 174 21.36 -4.08 8.10
C VAL A 174 22.73 -4.78 8.18
N ARG A 175 23.72 -4.33 7.39
CA ARG A 175 25.04 -4.97 7.35
C ARG A 175 25.92 -4.64 8.55
N SER A 176 25.94 -3.37 8.96
CA SER A 176 26.79 -2.91 10.08
C SER A 176 26.14 -3.10 11.44
N GLN A 177 24.83 -3.36 11.47
CA GLN A 177 24.00 -3.37 12.69
C GLN A 177 24.09 -2.05 13.48
N SER A 178 24.49 -0.96 12.81
CA SER A 178 24.57 0.36 13.43
C SER A 178 23.18 0.97 13.48
N ASP A 179 22.74 1.32 14.68
CA ASP A 179 21.49 2.05 14.95
C ASP A 179 21.76 3.53 15.20
N ARG A 180 20.82 4.39 14.79
CA ARG A 180 20.79 5.79 15.22
C ARG A 180 19.36 6.31 15.32
N VAL A 181 19.17 7.27 16.22
CA VAL A 181 17.95 8.08 16.27
C VAL A 181 17.86 8.92 14.98
N LEU A 182 16.77 8.75 14.25
CA LEU A 182 16.46 9.50 13.04
C LEU A 182 15.52 10.68 13.31
N LEU A 183 14.53 10.48 14.18
CA LEU A 183 13.58 11.51 14.59
C LEU A 183 13.26 11.38 16.08
N SER A 184 13.39 12.50 16.80
CA SER A 184 13.03 12.63 18.21
C SER A 184 12.31 13.95 18.47
N GLY A 185 11.49 14.01 19.52
CA GLY A 185 10.78 15.24 19.93
C GLY A 185 9.44 15.46 19.23
N GLN A 186 9.14 14.70 18.17
CA GLN A 186 7.80 14.59 17.62
C GLN A 186 7.10 13.38 18.25
N GLN A 187 5.82 13.52 18.61
CA GLN A 187 5.02 12.40 19.08
C GLN A 187 4.57 11.55 17.88
N VAL A 188 5.41 10.62 17.43
CA VAL A 188 5.01 9.68 16.37
C VAL A 188 4.01 8.69 16.95
N ALA A 189 2.80 8.68 16.38
CA ALA A 189 1.73 7.77 16.76
C ALA A 189 1.80 6.48 15.94
N ILE A 190 1.94 6.59 14.61
CA ILE A 190 2.02 5.45 13.69
C ILE A 190 3.23 5.65 12.77
N LEU A 191 4.13 4.67 12.73
CA LEU A 191 5.16 4.57 11.71
C LEU A 191 4.62 3.74 10.55
N ILE A 192 4.42 4.37 9.40
CA ILE A 192 3.73 3.77 8.25
C ILE A 192 4.73 2.97 7.39
N GLY A 193 5.90 3.57 7.12
CA GLY A 193 6.99 2.91 6.41
C GLY A 193 7.53 3.69 5.21
N TRP A 194 8.30 3.01 4.38
CA TRP A 194 8.97 3.57 3.21
C TRP A 194 8.06 3.65 2.00
N SER A 195 8.08 4.80 1.34
CA SER A 195 7.44 5.00 0.03
C SER A 195 8.18 6.09 -0.72
N GLY A 196 8.36 5.96 -2.04
CA GLY A 196 9.02 7.01 -2.84
C GLY A 196 10.42 7.46 -2.35
N GLY A 197 11.13 6.64 -1.57
CA GLY A 197 12.44 6.97 -0.98
C GLY A 197 12.39 7.78 0.33
N LEU A 198 11.21 8.08 0.87
CA LEU A 198 11.00 8.73 2.15
C LEU A 198 10.34 7.77 3.15
N ILE A 199 10.41 8.11 4.43
CA ILE A 199 9.71 7.39 5.50
C ILE A 199 8.47 8.19 5.87
N TYR A 200 7.31 7.53 5.96
CA TYR A 200 6.05 8.16 6.30
C TYR A 200 5.58 7.76 7.69
N TYR A 201 4.98 8.72 8.39
CA TYR A 201 4.45 8.53 9.73
C TYR A 201 3.29 9.51 10.01
N SER A 202 2.54 9.26 11.07
CA SER A 202 1.50 10.15 11.58
C SER A 202 1.75 10.50 13.06
N THR A 203 1.21 11.64 13.51
CA THR A 203 1.53 12.17 14.86
C THR A 203 0.38 12.12 15.85
N HIS A 204 -0.84 11.89 15.38
CA HIS A 204 -2.03 11.92 16.22
C HIS A 204 -2.75 10.57 16.22
N GLN A 205 -3.29 10.21 17.38
CA GLN A 205 -3.96 8.95 17.64
C GLN A 205 -5.38 9.21 18.16
N ALA A 206 -6.37 9.02 17.28
CA ALA A 206 -7.82 8.98 17.50
C ALA A 206 -8.46 8.75 16.10
N SER A 207 -9.73 9.09 15.91
CA SER A 207 -10.46 8.99 14.62
C SER A 207 -9.90 9.85 13.47
N SER A 208 -8.72 10.46 13.61
CA SER A 208 -8.05 11.33 12.64
C SER A 208 -6.55 11.46 12.95
N SER A 209 -5.75 11.55 11.90
CA SER A 209 -4.29 11.67 11.88
C SER A 209 -3.84 12.51 10.67
N ASP A 210 -2.72 13.21 10.83
CA ASP A 210 -2.00 13.84 9.74
C ASP A 210 -1.01 12.88 9.08
N LEU A 211 -0.42 13.30 7.95
CA LEU A 211 0.63 12.55 7.28
C LEU A 211 1.89 13.40 7.16
N TRP A 212 3.00 12.83 7.58
CA TRP A 212 4.33 13.43 7.51
C TRP A 212 5.27 12.56 6.68
N ALA A 213 6.18 13.21 5.96
CA ALA A 213 7.28 12.58 5.25
C ALA A 213 8.60 12.97 5.93
N LEU A 214 9.43 11.96 6.21
CA LEU A 214 10.73 12.05 6.86
C LEU A 214 11.83 11.65 5.87
N ASP A 215 12.78 12.55 5.66
CA ASP A 215 13.98 12.29 4.87
C ASP A 215 14.98 11.44 5.70
N PRO A 216 15.33 10.22 5.27
CA PRO A 216 16.24 9.34 6.00
C PRO A 216 17.69 9.84 6.04
N ALA A 217 18.11 10.65 5.08
CA ALA A 217 19.46 11.18 5.00
C ALA A 217 19.63 12.36 5.97
N THR A 218 18.65 13.27 6.03
CA THR A 218 18.77 14.50 6.82
C THR A 218 17.99 14.49 8.13
N GLY A 219 17.07 13.54 8.33
CA GLY A 219 16.14 13.54 9.47
C GLY A 219 15.12 14.70 9.43
N LYS A 220 14.97 15.37 8.27
CA LYS A 220 14.03 16.49 8.14
C LYS A 220 12.65 15.95 7.87
N THR A 221 11.65 16.55 8.50
CA THR A 221 10.25 16.17 8.33
C THR A 221 9.43 17.30 7.69
N ASN A 222 8.46 16.94 6.87
CA ASN A 222 7.48 17.86 6.27
C ASN A 222 6.08 17.26 6.37
N GLN A 223 5.10 18.06 6.78
CA GLN A 223 3.70 17.64 6.72
C GLN A 223 3.25 17.63 5.26
N VAL A 224 2.71 16.50 4.81
CA VAL A 224 2.28 16.30 3.42
C VAL A 224 0.77 16.19 3.27
N ALA A 225 0.06 15.83 4.35
CA ALA A 225 -1.38 15.96 4.44
C ALA A 225 -1.78 16.43 5.84
N PRO A 226 -2.55 17.53 5.97
CA PRO A 226 -3.02 17.97 7.27
C PRO A 226 -4.08 16.99 7.81
N MET A 227 -4.20 16.93 9.13
CA MET A 227 -5.27 16.18 9.78
C MET A 227 -6.64 16.75 9.39
N GLN A 228 -7.55 15.88 8.96
CA GLN A 228 -8.95 16.20 8.69
C GLN A 228 -9.85 15.19 9.41
N PRO A 229 -11.12 15.54 9.71
CA PRO A 229 -12.06 14.57 10.27
C PRO A 229 -12.15 13.31 9.41
N GLY A 230 -11.84 12.16 10.01
CA GLY A 230 -11.82 10.87 9.33
C GLY A 230 -10.67 10.67 8.35
N SER A 231 -9.51 11.34 8.56
CA SER A 231 -8.26 11.00 7.86
C SER A 231 -7.40 10.08 8.72
N GLU A 232 -7.20 8.82 8.33
CA GLU A 232 -6.27 7.92 9.02
C GLU A 232 -5.34 7.28 8.01
N TRP A 233 -4.06 7.11 8.34
CA TRP A 233 -3.02 6.63 7.43
C TRP A 233 -2.29 5.43 8.02
N TRP A 234 -2.19 4.35 7.25
CA TRP A 234 -1.85 3.02 7.78
C TRP A 234 -0.79 2.28 6.98
N TYR A 235 -0.86 2.34 5.64
CA TYR A 235 -0.06 1.45 4.79
C TYR A 235 0.80 2.22 3.79
N ALA A 236 2.07 1.86 3.71
CA ALA A 236 2.96 2.30 2.64
C ALA A 236 2.86 1.33 1.45
N ALA A 237 2.64 1.88 0.27
CA ALA A 237 2.82 1.24 -1.03
C ALA A 237 4.04 1.87 -1.73
N PRO A 238 4.59 1.27 -2.81
CA PRO A 238 5.79 1.79 -3.48
C PRO A 238 5.71 3.27 -3.87
N ASP A 239 4.54 3.75 -4.30
CA ASP A 239 4.32 5.13 -4.72
C ASP A 239 3.13 5.83 -4.06
N ALA A 240 2.58 5.25 -3.00
CA ALA A 240 1.45 5.84 -2.29
C ALA A 240 1.48 5.54 -0.79
N ILE A 241 0.81 6.40 -0.03
CA ILE A 241 0.39 6.10 1.34
C ILE A 241 -1.12 5.95 1.35
N TRP A 242 -1.57 4.86 1.96
CA TRP A 242 -2.96 4.50 2.04
C TRP A 242 -3.51 4.65 3.44
N GLY A 243 -4.79 4.97 3.48
CA GLY A 243 -5.50 5.32 4.69
C GLY A 243 -6.97 4.95 4.63
N SER A 244 -7.55 4.67 5.77
CA SER A 244 -8.99 4.45 5.93
C SER A 244 -9.32 4.78 7.37
N ALA A 245 -10.30 5.66 7.59
CA ALA A 245 -10.77 5.88 8.93
C ALA A 245 -11.52 4.64 9.42
N TYR A 246 -11.25 4.21 10.65
CA TYR A 246 -11.93 3.07 11.26
C TYR A 246 -13.45 3.18 11.12
N TYR A 247 -14.08 2.05 10.78
CA TYR A 247 -15.53 1.92 10.65
C TYR A 247 -16.14 2.98 9.72
N THR A 248 -15.39 3.37 8.69
CA THR A 248 -15.92 4.15 7.58
C THR A 248 -15.92 3.33 6.30
N GLY A 249 -16.84 3.65 5.39
CA GLY A 249 -16.77 3.20 4.01
C GLY A 249 -15.90 4.13 3.18
N LYS A 250 -14.70 4.49 3.63
CA LYS A 250 -13.86 5.47 2.91
C LYS A 250 -12.39 5.08 2.98
N ILE A 251 -11.77 5.02 1.82
CA ILE A 251 -10.31 4.92 1.69
C ILE A 251 -9.74 6.19 1.08
N ALA A 252 -8.51 6.53 1.48
CA ALA A 252 -7.74 7.66 1.02
C ALA A 252 -6.37 7.19 0.53
N ARG A 253 -5.89 7.83 -0.53
CA ARG A 253 -4.58 7.60 -1.15
C ARG A 253 -3.85 8.92 -1.26
N TYR A 254 -2.69 9.03 -0.63
CA TYR A 254 -1.72 10.07 -0.91
C TYR A 254 -0.74 9.54 -1.96
N ASP A 255 -0.69 10.18 -3.13
CA ASP A 255 0.26 9.83 -4.18
C ASP A 255 1.60 10.52 -3.93
N THR A 256 2.68 9.74 -3.77
CA THR A 256 4.00 10.28 -3.40
C THR A 256 4.69 11.04 -4.54
N LYS A 257 4.26 10.85 -5.79
CA LYS A 257 4.87 11.49 -6.97
C LYS A 257 4.20 12.83 -7.30
N THR A 258 2.88 12.86 -7.20
CA THR A 258 2.05 14.04 -7.52
C THR A 258 1.69 14.86 -6.30
N HIS A 259 1.87 14.30 -5.10
CA HIS A 259 1.48 14.88 -3.80
C HIS A 259 -0.03 15.14 -3.67
N LEU A 260 -0.85 14.48 -4.50
CA LEU A 260 -2.30 14.60 -4.46
C LEU A 260 -2.90 13.57 -3.51
N VAL A 261 -3.87 14.02 -2.71
CA VAL A 261 -4.74 13.15 -1.93
C VAL A 261 -6.01 12.88 -2.73
N SER A 262 -6.28 11.60 -3.00
CA SER A 262 -7.55 11.12 -3.53
C SER A 262 -8.30 10.34 -2.46
N ALA A 263 -9.62 10.39 -2.46
CA ALA A 263 -10.43 9.59 -1.56
C ALA A 263 -11.70 9.09 -2.26
N TRP A 264 -12.15 7.91 -1.86
CA TRP A 264 -13.33 7.27 -2.44
C TRP A 264 -14.22 6.75 -1.33
N ALA A 265 -15.53 6.92 -1.53
CA ALA A 265 -16.54 6.26 -0.72
C ALA A 265 -16.78 4.85 -1.27
N LEU A 266 -16.97 3.91 -0.38
CA LEU A 266 -17.22 2.50 -0.63
C LEU A 266 -18.54 2.12 0.03
N ASP A 267 -19.23 1.15 -0.56
CA ASP A 267 -20.43 0.60 0.06
C ASP A 267 -20.04 -0.30 1.23
N GLY A 268 -20.55 0.02 2.42
CA GLY A 268 -20.31 -0.70 3.66
C GLY A 268 -19.04 -0.27 4.40
N LEU A 269 -18.77 -0.87 5.55
CA LEU A 269 -17.55 -0.63 6.31
C LEU A 269 -16.38 -1.34 5.64
N VAL A 270 -15.22 -0.68 5.65
CA VAL A 270 -13.97 -1.28 5.19
C VAL A 270 -12.88 -1.17 6.24
N ASP A 271 -11.99 -2.15 6.24
CA ASP A 271 -10.73 -2.10 6.97
C ASP A 271 -9.58 -2.41 6.03
N MET A 272 -8.50 -1.64 6.10
CA MET A 272 -7.33 -1.86 5.27
C MET A 272 -6.45 -2.93 5.91
N ILE A 273 -6.08 -3.94 5.12
CA ILE A 273 -5.28 -5.08 5.61
C ILE A 273 -3.94 -5.22 4.90
N GLY A 274 -3.71 -4.47 3.83
CA GLY A 274 -2.42 -4.46 3.15
C GLY A 274 -2.46 -3.81 1.78
N VAL A 275 -1.43 -4.08 1.00
CA VAL A 275 -1.27 -3.62 -0.38
C VAL A 275 -0.73 -4.76 -1.25
N ASP A 276 -1.13 -4.79 -2.52
CA ASP A 276 -0.54 -5.71 -3.49
C ASP A 276 0.77 -5.15 -4.09
N SER A 277 1.44 -5.93 -4.94
CA SER A 277 2.69 -5.52 -5.59
C SER A 277 2.53 -4.36 -6.58
N SER A 278 1.30 -4.09 -7.04
CA SER A 278 0.98 -2.95 -7.89
C SER A 278 0.73 -1.69 -7.08
N GLY A 279 0.71 -1.78 -5.74
CA GLY A 279 0.41 -0.70 -4.83
C GLY A 279 -1.09 -0.44 -4.63
N ASN A 280 -1.95 -1.38 -5.05
CA ASN A 280 -3.38 -1.31 -4.80
C ASN A 280 -3.69 -1.64 -3.35
N ALA A 281 -4.67 -0.93 -2.77
CA ALA A 281 -5.15 -1.23 -1.43
C ALA A 281 -5.85 -2.60 -1.40
N ILE A 282 -5.57 -3.39 -0.37
CA ILE A 282 -6.31 -4.60 -0.04
C ILE A 282 -7.11 -4.34 1.23
N VAL A 283 -8.42 -4.57 1.14
CA VAL A 283 -9.36 -4.28 2.21
C VAL A 283 -10.17 -5.51 2.59
N LEU A 284 -10.62 -5.57 3.83
CA LEU A 284 -11.78 -6.36 4.21
C LEU A 284 -13.02 -5.47 4.06
N ARG A 285 -14.09 -6.02 3.49
CA ARG A 285 -15.40 -5.37 3.35
C ARG A 285 -16.44 -6.16 4.12
N GLY A 286 -17.11 -5.54 5.08
CA GLY A 286 -18.16 -6.21 5.85
C GLY A 286 -18.44 -5.59 7.20
N ASP A 287 -19.35 -6.20 7.96
CA ASP A 287 -19.65 -5.76 9.32
C ASP A 287 -18.68 -6.43 10.29
N PHE A 288 -17.60 -5.71 10.60
CA PHE A 288 -16.54 -6.17 11.51
C PHE A 288 -17.03 -6.36 12.95
N MET A 289 -18.21 -5.84 13.32
CA MET A 289 -18.85 -6.13 14.62
C MET A 289 -19.46 -7.53 14.67
N THR A 290 -19.65 -8.17 13.51
CA THR A 290 -20.12 -9.56 13.37
C THR A 290 -19.03 -10.49 12.85
N GLU A 291 -17.77 -10.05 12.92
CA GLU A 291 -16.55 -10.78 12.60
C GLU A 291 -16.42 -11.25 11.15
N SER A 292 -17.17 -10.69 10.18
CA SER A 292 -17.11 -11.14 8.79
C SER A 292 -16.81 -10.04 7.78
N GLY A 293 -15.70 -10.23 7.05
CA GLY A 293 -15.30 -9.38 5.93
C GLY A 293 -14.85 -10.20 4.73
N GLN A 294 -15.27 -9.78 3.53
CA GLN A 294 -14.76 -10.29 2.26
C GLN A 294 -13.50 -9.51 1.88
N VAL A 295 -12.44 -10.21 1.48
CA VAL A 295 -11.22 -9.56 1.00
C VAL A 295 -11.48 -8.96 -0.39
N ALA A 296 -11.03 -7.74 -0.62
CA ALA A 296 -11.10 -7.07 -1.91
C ALA A 296 -9.79 -6.35 -2.25
N ILE A 297 -9.37 -6.42 -3.50
CA ILE A 297 -8.28 -5.62 -4.05
C ILE A 297 -8.89 -4.42 -4.77
N MET A 298 -8.48 -3.21 -4.40
CA MET A 298 -9.03 -1.95 -4.89
C MET A 298 -8.17 -1.38 -6.01
N HIS A 299 -8.66 -1.44 -7.25
CA HIS A 299 -7.95 -0.93 -8.45
C HIS A 299 -8.20 0.56 -8.70
N GLY A 300 -9.16 1.16 -7.99
CA GLY A 300 -9.52 2.57 -8.10
C GLY A 300 -10.95 2.84 -7.64
N ASN A 301 -11.43 4.06 -7.90
CA ASN A 301 -12.80 4.43 -7.53
C ASN A 301 -13.83 3.55 -8.25
N GLY A 302 -14.65 2.83 -7.48
CA GLY A 302 -15.68 1.93 -8.02
C GLY A 302 -15.15 0.68 -8.73
N SER A 303 -13.85 0.37 -8.61
CA SER A 303 -13.24 -0.81 -9.22
C SER A 303 -12.54 -1.65 -8.17
N ALA A 304 -13.02 -2.89 -8.00
CA ALA A 304 -12.46 -3.84 -7.04
C ALA A 304 -12.58 -5.28 -7.54
N THR A 305 -11.62 -6.12 -7.16
CA THR A 305 -11.71 -7.57 -7.30
C THR A 305 -12.00 -8.17 -5.92
N LEU A 306 -13.18 -8.78 -5.76
CA LEU A 306 -13.50 -9.57 -4.57
C LEU A 306 -12.75 -10.90 -4.63
N LEU A 307 -12.12 -11.28 -3.54
CA LEU A 307 -11.44 -12.56 -3.42
C LEU A 307 -12.40 -13.56 -2.77
N ASP A 308 -12.70 -14.64 -3.47
CA ASP A 308 -13.51 -15.73 -2.93
C ASP A 308 -12.65 -16.56 -1.96
N ALA A 309 -12.99 -16.49 -0.69
CA ALA A 309 -12.33 -17.23 0.38
C ALA A 309 -12.97 -18.61 0.63
N ALA A 310 -13.86 -19.07 -0.26
CA ALA A 310 -14.56 -20.36 -0.16
C ALA A 310 -15.32 -20.55 1.17
N GLY A 311 -15.92 -19.47 1.68
CA GLY A 311 -16.65 -19.47 2.95
C GLY A 311 -15.79 -19.24 4.19
N GLU A 312 -14.47 -19.10 4.03
CA GLU A 312 -13.59 -18.67 5.10
C GLU A 312 -13.80 -17.19 5.42
N VAL A 313 -13.68 -16.87 6.71
CA VAL A 313 -13.87 -15.52 7.21
C VAL A 313 -12.56 -15.00 7.79
N PHE A 314 -12.20 -13.77 7.40
CA PHE A 314 -11.00 -13.08 7.86
C PHE A 314 -11.35 -12.02 8.90
N LYS A 315 -10.51 -11.93 9.93
CA LYS A 315 -10.53 -10.85 10.92
C LYS A 315 -9.39 -9.87 10.60
N PRO A 316 -9.63 -8.55 10.67
CA PRO A 316 -8.58 -7.57 10.38
C PRO A 316 -7.36 -7.68 11.30
N THR A 317 -7.58 -8.03 12.57
CA THR A 317 -6.53 -8.08 13.60
C THR A 317 -5.54 -9.24 13.42
N ASP A 318 -5.90 -10.22 12.59
CA ASP A 318 -5.22 -11.51 12.55
C ASP A 318 -4.62 -11.81 11.17
N ILE A 319 -4.74 -10.91 10.20
CA ILE A 319 -4.28 -11.13 8.82
C ILE A 319 -2.98 -10.39 8.53
N THR A 320 -2.01 -11.08 7.95
CA THR A 320 -0.82 -10.48 7.36
C THR A 320 -0.87 -10.63 5.85
N VAL A 321 -0.53 -9.56 5.15
CA VAL A 321 -0.50 -9.49 3.69
C VAL A 321 0.92 -9.19 3.23
N VAL A 322 1.44 -10.01 2.32
CA VAL A 322 2.78 -9.81 1.73
C VAL A 322 2.70 -9.87 0.21
N ALA A 323 3.04 -8.76 -0.44
CA ALA A 323 3.18 -8.63 -1.87
C ALA A 323 4.44 -9.37 -2.39
N ASP A 324 4.30 -10.13 -3.47
CA ASP A 324 5.36 -10.97 -4.07
C ASP A 324 5.23 -11.03 -5.61
N GLY A 325 5.55 -9.93 -6.28
CA GLY A 325 5.43 -9.82 -7.73
C GLY A 325 3.98 -10.00 -8.19
N GLU A 326 3.69 -11.00 -9.02
CA GLU A 326 2.31 -11.27 -9.48
C GLU A 326 1.45 -12.00 -8.44
N ARG A 327 1.99 -12.25 -7.25
CA ARG A 327 1.31 -12.95 -6.17
C ARG A 327 1.15 -12.05 -4.95
N THR A 328 0.13 -12.37 -4.18
CA THR A 328 -0.04 -11.83 -2.83
C THR A 328 -0.26 -12.97 -1.87
N TRP A 329 0.53 -13.01 -0.81
CA TRP A 329 0.45 -13.99 0.25
C TRP A 329 -0.38 -13.46 1.41
N PHE A 330 -1.20 -14.34 1.98
CA PHE A 330 -1.99 -14.05 3.16
C PHE A 330 -1.68 -15.09 4.22
N SER A 331 -1.49 -14.67 5.47
CA SER A 331 -1.56 -15.57 6.63
C SER A 331 -2.59 -15.04 7.61
N ALA A 332 -3.38 -15.95 8.19
CA ALA A 332 -4.33 -15.61 9.24
C ALA A 332 -4.32 -16.63 10.39
N ASP A 333 -4.96 -16.25 11.49
CA ASP A 333 -5.16 -17.09 12.67
C ASP A 333 -5.70 -18.48 12.33
N GLY A 334 -5.30 -19.46 13.15
CA GLY A 334 -5.63 -20.87 12.93
C GLY A 334 -4.73 -21.57 11.92
N GLN A 335 -3.52 -21.05 11.68
CA GLN A 335 -2.51 -21.67 10.82
C GLN A 335 -3.00 -21.81 9.38
N ARG A 336 -3.41 -20.71 8.74
CA ARG A 336 -3.90 -20.73 7.37
C ARG A 336 -3.08 -19.79 6.51
N LEU A 337 -2.64 -20.30 5.36
CA LEU A 337 -1.84 -19.59 4.38
C LEU A 337 -2.57 -19.62 3.05
N TRP A 338 -2.74 -18.46 2.43
CA TRP A 338 -3.32 -18.35 1.10
C TRP A 338 -2.35 -17.65 0.15
N VAL A 339 -2.52 -17.95 -1.13
CA VAL A 339 -1.88 -17.23 -2.22
C VAL A 339 -2.93 -16.77 -3.19
N TYR A 340 -2.87 -15.49 -3.55
CA TYR A 340 -3.63 -14.92 -4.64
C TYR A 340 -2.74 -14.72 -5.85
N SER A 341 -3.26 -15.03 -7.03
CA SER A 341 -2.78 -14.48 -8.30
C SER A 341 -3.98 -14.18 -9.21
N ALA A 342 -3.82 -13.29 -10.18
CA ALA A 342 -4.90 -12.96 -11.12
C ALA A 342 -5.37 -14.19 -11.91
N ASP A 343 -4.46 -15.11 -12.22
CA ASP A 343 -4.73 -16.30 -13.03
C ASP A 343 -5.45 -17.40 -12.25
N THR A 344 -5.12 -17.56 -10.96
CA THR A 344 -5.61 -18.67 -10.14
C THR A 344 -6.70 -18.27 -9.15
N GLY A 345 -6.91 -16.98 -8.93
CA GLY A 345 -7.67 -16.50 -7.78
C GLY A 345 -6.97 -16.78 -6.45
N LEU A 346 -7.73 -16.68 -5.36
CA LEU A 346 -7.26 -16.95 -4.00
C LEU A 346 -7.29 -18.47 -3.74
N LEU A 347 -6.14 -19.04 -3.38
CA LEU A 347 -5.99 -20.46 -3.09
C LEU A 347 -5.50 -20.66 -1.66
N LEU A 348 -6.16 -21.53 -0.90
CA LEU A 348 -5.68 -22.01 0.39
C LEU A 348 -4.55 -23.04 0.16
N LEU A 349 -3.40 -22.84 0.80
CA LEU A 349 -2.36 -23.85 0.85
C LEU A 349 -2.75 -24.96 1.84
N ASP A 350 -2.50 -26.22 1.46
CA ASP A 350 -2.84 -27.41 2.24
C ASP A 350 -2.49 -27.27 3.73
N GLN A 351 -3.49 -27.48 4.60
CA GLN A 351 -3.41 -27.36 6.05
C GLN A 351 -2.36 -28.28 6.68
N ALA A 352 -2.00 -29.41 6.04
CA ALA A 352 -0.96 -30.30 6.56
C ALA A 352 0.41 -29.60 6.65
N SER A 353 0.72 -28.74 5.68
CA SER A 353 1.90 -27.86 5.62
C SER A 353 1.99 -26.88 6.79
N ASN A 354 0.83 -26.49 7.32
CA ASN A 354 0.66 -25.35 8.22
C ASN A 354 0.82 -25.69 9.70
N ARG A 355 0.90 -26.98 10.04
CA ARG A 355 1.06 -27.49 11.41
C ARG A 355 2.50 -27.54 11.90
N SER A 356 3.43 -26.93 11.16
CA SER A 356 4.85 -27.00 11.43
C SER A 356 5.27 -26.31 12.74
N LEU A 357 4.49 -25.33 13.22
CA LEU A 357 4.71 -24.65 14.51
C LEU A 357 3.43 -24.66 15.37
N PRO A 358 3.54 -24.60 16.71
CA PRO A 358 2.39 -24.69 17.62
C PRO A 358 1.29 -23.65 17.37
N SER A 359 1.67 -22.45 16.95
CA SER A 359 0.78 -21.32 16.66
C SER A 359 0.42 -21.16 15.18
N GLY A 360 1.00 -21.98 14.30
CA GLY A 360 0.98 -21.77 12.86
C GLY A 360 2.08 -20.85 12.35
N LEU A 361 2.05 -20.63 11.04
CA LEU A 361 3.02 -19.85 10.28
C LEU A 361 2.41 -18.52 9.83
N VAL A 362 3.19 -17.45 9.96
CA VAL A 362 2.91 -16.10 9.45
C VAL A 362 3.88 -15.82 8.32
N VAL A 363 3.40 -15.25 7.21
CA VAL A 363 4.27 -14.92 6.07
C VAL A 363 5.18 -13.74 6.41
N ALA A 364 6.46 -13.86 6.08
CA ALA A 364 7.51 -12.88 6.38
C ALA A 364 8.11 -12.22 5.13
N GLY A 365 7.75 -12.68 3.94
CA GLY A 365 8.35 -12.23 2.69
C GLY A 365 7.79 -12.98 1.49
N GLY A 366 8.14 -12.52 0.29
CA GLY A 366 7.81 -13.23 -0.95
C GLY A 366 8.65 -14.48 -1.17
N CYS A 367 8.24 -15.31 -2.13
CA CYS A 367 8.96 -16.52 -2.52
C CYS A 367 10.42 -16.23 -2.85
N VAL A 368 11.31 -17.03 -2.25
CA VAL A 368 12.71 -17.12 -2.65
C VAL A 368 13.01 -18.50 -3.22
N SER A 369 14.05 -18.59 -4.04
CA SER A 369 14.51 -19.86 -4.61
C SER A 369 15.35 -20.66 -3.60
N LYS A 370 15.36 -22.00 -3.74
CA LYS A 370 16.25 -22.87 -2.93
C LYS A 370 17.73 -22.47 -3.02
N ALA A 371 18.18 -21.98 -4.18
CA ALA A 371 19.54 -21.50 -4.37
C ALA A 371 19.83 -20.24 -3.53
N GLU A 372 18.89 -19.29 -3.45
CA GLU A 372 19.03 -18.09 -2.61
C GLU A 372 19.11 -18.45 -1.11
N VAL A 373 18.29 -19.40 -0.65
CA VAL A 373 18.34 -19.90 0.74
C VAL A 373 19.70 -20.54 1.05
N SER A 374 20.20 -21.39 0.13
CA SER A 374 21.45 -22.13 0.32
C SER A 374 22.70 -21.24 0.30
N LEU A 375 22.64 -20.08 -0.37
CA LEU A 375 23.72 -19.09 -0.38
C LEU A 375 23.72 -18.18 0.85
N GLY A 376 22.58 -18.06 1.53
CA GLY A 376 22.48 -17.29 2.78
C GLY A 376 23.07 -18.02 3.99
N SER A 377 23.03 -19.36 4.00
CA SER A 377 23.59 -20.17 5.10
C SER A 377 25.12 -20.25 5.11
N SER A 378 25.79 -19.89 4.00
CA SER A 378 27.26 -19.92 3.87
C SER A 378 27.93 -18.57 4.17
N ALA A 379 27.16 -17.53 4.49
CA ALA A 379 27.66 -16.16 4.70
C ALA A 379 27.57 -15.67 6.16
N ALA A 380 27.66 -16.59 7.13
CA ALA A 380 27.94 -16.23 8.52
C ALA A 380 29.47 -16.24 8.74
N PRO A 381 30.11 -15.12 9.11
CA PRO A 381 31.43 -15.16 9.74
C PRO A 381 31.39 -15.77 11.13
#